data_AF-A0A822YHV1-F1
#
_entry.id   AF-A0A822YHV1-F1
#
_cell.length_a   1.000
_cell.length_b   1.000
_cell.length_c   1.000
_cell.angle_alpha   90.00
_cell.angle_beta   90.00
_cell.angle_gamma   90.00
#
_symmetry.space_group_name_H-M   'P 1'
#
loop_
_entity.id
_entity.type
_entity.pdbx_description
1 polymer ?
#
loop_
_entity_poly.entity_id
_entity_poly.type
_entity_poly.pdbx_seq_one_letter_code
_entity_poly.pdbx_strand_id
1 'polypeptide(L)'
;MEGAEEELERRSRFLNSLIQKKKAIEQQEQKDHKERFNIRVRASDMPVALQNRAFRCARESLDSMPKKLDSKRLALALKKVIL
;
A
#
# COMPACT_ATOMS: atom_id res chain seq x y z
N MET A 1 -13.27 35.99 28.44
CA MET A 1 -12.80 35.86 27.03
C MET A 1 -11.93 34.63 26.86
N GLU A 2 -11.10 34.29 27.86
CA GLU A 2 -10.13 33.17 27.89
C GLU A 2 -10.71 31.76 27.65
N GLY A 3 -11.86 31.38 28.24
CA GLY A 3 -12.42 30.03 28.06
C GLY A 3 -12.93 29.72 26.64
N ALA A 4 -13.26 30.74 25.85
CA ALA A 4 -13.65 30.55 24.45
C ALA A 4 -12.42 30.24 23.57
N GLU A 5 -11.27 30.81 23.91
CA GLU A 5 -10.01 30.61 23.20
C GLU A 5 -9.45 29.20 23.46
N GLU A 6 -9.51 28.74 24.71
CA GLU A 6 -9.08 27.38 25.07
C GLU A 6 -9.92 26.30 24.37
N GLU A 7 -11.24 26.49 24.30
CA GLU A 7 -12.14 25.57 23.62
C GLU A 7 -11.91 25.58 22.10
N LEU A 8 -11.64 26.75 21.51
CA LEU A 8 -11.23 26.85 20.10
C LEU A 8 -9.92 26.12 19.85
N GLU A 9 -8.95 26.23 20.73
CA GLU A 9 -7.67 25.54 20.60
C GLU A 9 -7.84 24.01 20.68
N ARG A 10 -8.67 23.52 21.61
CA ARG A 10 -9.02 22.09 21.72
C ARG A 10 -9.67 21.57 20.44
N ARG A 11 -10.64 22.31 19.91
CA ARG A 11 -11.33 21.95 18.64
C ARG A 11 -10.38 21.96 17.46
N SER A 12 -9.49 22.96 17.39
CA SER A 12 -8.46 23.06 16.35
C SER A 12 -7.52 21.85 16.36
N ARG A 13 -7.06 21.43 17.54
CA ARG A 13 -6.20 20.25 17.71
C ARG A 13 -6.93 18.96 17.32
N PHE A 14 -8.18 18.79 17.75
CA PHE A 14 -8.98 17.62 17.40
C PHE A 14 -9.22 17.52 15.89
N LEU A 15 -9.63 18.62 15.25
CA LEU A 15 -9.84 18.67 13.81
C LEU A 15 -8.56 18.37 13.03
N ASN A 16 -7.42 18.95 13.44
CA ASN A 16 -6.13 18.66 12.83
C ASN A 16 -5.75 17.19 12.95
N SER A 17 -6.01 16.55 14.10
CA SER A 17 -5.78 15.12 14.29
C SER A 17 -6.65 14.27 13.34
N LEU A 18 -7.92 14.62 13.16
CA LEU A 18 -8.81 13.95 12.21
C LEU A 18 -8.33 14.10 10.77
N ILE A 19 -7.91 15.31 10.38
CA ILE A 19 -7.37 15.58 9.03
C ILE A 19 -6.09 14.79 8.79
N GLN A 20 -5.17 14.74 9.76
CA GLN A 20 -3.93 13.95 9.64
C GLN A 20 -4.22 12.46 9.51
N LYS A 21 -5.15 11.91 10.31
CA LYS A 21 -5.60 10.52 10.18
C LYS A 21 -6.17 10.23 8.79
N LYS A 22 -7.07 11.09 8.28
CA LYS A 22 -7.65 10.94 6.95
C LYS A 22 -6.58 11.00 5.85
N LYS A 23 -5.66 11.97 5.91
CA LYS A 23 -4.54 12.07 4.96
C LYS A 23 -3.64 10.83 4.99
N ALA A 24 -3.37 10.27 6.16
CA ALA A 24 -2.58 9.05 6.28
C ALA A 24 -3.27 7.85 5.59
N ILE A 25 -4.59 7.72 5.77
CA ILE A 25 -5.41 6.70 5.10
C ILE A 25 -5.39 6.90 3.58
N GLU A 26 -5.65 8.12 3.10
CA GLU A 26 -5.66 8.43 1.66
C GLU A 26 -4.27 8.22 1.02
N GLN A 27 -3.18 8.53 1.72
CA GLN A 27 -1.82 8.24 1.24
C GLN A 27 -1.53 6.74 1.21
N GLN A 28 -2.02 5.99 2.19
CA GLN A 28 -1.90 4.54 2.22
C GLN A 28 -2.68 3.94 1.04
N GLU A 29 -3.94 4.34 0.85
CA GLU A 29 -4.77 3.93 -0.28
C GLU A 29 -4.16 4.32 -1.62
N GLN A 30 -3.61 5.53 -1.77
CA GLN A 30 -2.93 5.94 -3.00
C GLN A 30 -1.67 5.13 -3.28
N LYS A 31 -0.89 4.75 -2.25
CA LYS A 31 0.24 3.83 -2.41
C LYS A 31 -0.24 2.45 -2.85
N ASP A 32 -1.23 1.89 -2.17
CA ASP A 32 -1.86 0.61 -2.50
C ASP A 32 -2.44 0.64 -3.93
N HIS A 33 -3.08 1.73 -4.36
CA HIS A 33 -3.60 1.90 -5.71
C HIS A 33 -2.49 2.04 -6.75
N LYS A 34 -1.46 2.85 -6.49
CA LYS A 34 -0.32 3.03 -7.42
C LYS A 34 0.46 1.72 -7.60
N GLU A 35 0.58 0.89 -6.58
CA GLU A 35 1.11 -0.47 -6.70
C GLU A 35 0.22 -1.38 -7.57
N ARG A 36 -1.11 -1.23 -7.49
CA ARG A 36 -2.07 -1.98 -8.31
C ARG A 36 -2.10 -1.55 -9.78
N PHE A 37 -1.79 -0.29 -10.11
CA PHE A 37 -1.93 0.25 -11.48
C PHE A 37 -0.91 -0.28 -12.50
N ASN A 38 0.20 -0.92 -12.07
CA ASN A 38 1.14 -1.55 -12.98
C ASN A 38 0.79 -3.00 -13.34
N ILE A 39 -0.30 -3.55 -12.79
CA ILE A 39 -0.66 -4.96 -12.96
C ILE A 39 -2.00 -5.05 -13.69
N ARG A 40 -1.98 -5.72 -14.84
CA ARG A 40 -3.18 -6.01 -15.63
C ARG A 40 -3.39 -7.52 -15.68
N VAL A 41 -4.40 -7.99 -14.96
CA VAL A 41 -4.79 -9.41 -14.94
C VAL A 41 -5.44 -9.77 -16.28
N ARG A 42 -4.95 -10.84 -16.92
CA ARG A 42 -5.51 -11.38 -18.17
C ARG A 42 -6.51 -12.50 -17.93
N ALA A 43 -6.20 -13.39 -17.00
CA ALA A 43 -7.04 -14.48 -16.52
C ALA A 43 -6.56 -14.88 -15.12
N SER A 44 -7.47 -15.33 -14.26
CA SER A 44 -7.15 -15.82 -12.92
C SER A 44 -8.34 -16.57 -12.32
N ASP A 45 -8.10 -17.80 -11.88
CA ASP A 45 -9.04 -18.56 -11.05
C ASP A 45 -8.81 -18.32 -9.54
N MET A 46 -7.77 -17.56 -9.19
CA MET A 46 -7.41 -17.25 -7.81
C MET A 46 -8.33 -16.16 -7.24
N PRO A 47 -8.87 -16.31 -6.01
CA PRO A 47 -9.66 -15.26 -5.36
C PRO A 47 -8.89 -13.93 -5.22
N VAL A 48 -9.60 -12.81 -5.27
CA VAL A 48 -9.02 -11.44 -5.25
C VAL A 48 -8.09 -11.21 -4.04
N ALA A 49 -8.44 -11.74 -2.87
CA ALA A 49 -7.60 -11.64 -1.68
C ALA A 49 -6.23 -12.32 -1.86
N LEU A 50 -6.20 -13.48 -2.51
CA LEU A 50 -4.95 -14.20 -2.81
C LEU A 50 -4.18 -13.54 -3.96
N GLN A 51 -4.88 -12.97 -4.96
CA GLN A 51 -4.23 -12.18 -6.02
C GLN A 51 -3.48 -10.98 -5.43
N ASN A 52 -4.12 -10.23 -4.51
CA ASN A 52 -3.48 -9.09 -3.85
C ASN A 52 -2.22 -9.50 -3.07
N ARG A 53 -2.26 -10.67 -2.42
CA ARG A 53 -1.09 -11.21 -1.73
C ARG A 53 0.01 -11.60 -2.72
N ALA A 54 -0.34 -12.30 -3.80
CA ALA A 54 0.60 -12.69 -4.84
C ALA A 54 1.28 -11.47 -5.49
N PHE A 55 0.53 -10.40 -5.78
CA PHE A 55 1.07 -9.16 -6.34
C PHE A 55 2.05 -8.48 -5.38
N ARG A 56 1.72 -8.40 -4.09
CA ARG A 56 2.60 -7.85 -3.06
C ARG A 56 3.91 -8.63 -2.96
N CYS A 57 3.82 -9.96 -2.85
CA CYS A 57 4.99 -10.83 -2.79
C CYS A 57 5.86 -10.71 -4.05
N ALA A 58 5.23 -10.58 -5.23
CA ALA A 58 5.97 -10.37 -6.47
C ALA A 58 6.72 -9.03 -6.48
N ARG A 59 6.11 -7.99 -5.93
CA ARG A 59 6.73 -6.66 -5.81
C ARG A 59 7.92 -6.67 -4.85
N GLU A 60 7.76 -7.25 -3.68
CA GLU A 60 8.85 -7.41 -2.69
C GLU A 60 10.03 -8.21 -3.27
N SER A 61 9.73 -9.24 -4.08
CA SER A 61 10.75 -10.02 -4.78
C SER A 61 11.47 -9.21 -5.86
N LEU A 62 10.79 -8.26 -6.51
CA LEU A 62 11.40 -7.37 -7.50
C LEU A 62 12.24 -6.26 -6.84
N ASP A 63 11.74 -5.67 -5.75
CA ASP A 63 12.43 -4.59 -5.03
C ASP A 63 13.68 -5.08 -4.29
N SER A 64 13.72 -6.36 -3.87
CA SER A 64 14.91 -6.97 -3.25
C SER A 64 15.98 -7.42 -4.24
N MET A 65 15.72 -7.37 -5.56
CA MET A 65 16.68 -7.77 -6.58
C MET A 65 17.54 -6.62 -7.11
N PRO A 66 18.78 -6.90 -7.54
CA PRO A 66 19.62 -5.90 -8.19
C PRO A 66 19.02 -5.48 -9.55
N LYS A 67 19.34 -4.26 -10.00
CA LYS A 67 18.80 -3.66 -11.24
C LYS A 67 18.95 -4.54 -12.49
N LYS A 68 19.90 -5.47 -12.51
CA LYS A 68 20.04 -6.49 -13.55
C LYS A 68 19.22 -7.72 -13.18
N LEU A 69 18.01 -7.79 -13.72
CA LEU A 69 17.04 -8.86 -13.47
C LEU A 69 17.47 -10.17 -14.15
N ASP A 70 17.60 -11.23 -13.36
CA ASP A 70 17.72 -12.61 -13.85
C ASP A 70 16.34 -13.29 -13.81
N SER A 71 15.75 -13.50 -14.98
CA SER A 71 14.38 -14.02 -15.10
C SER A 71 14.22 -15.42 -14.49
N LYS A 72 15.26 -16.26 -14.50
CA LYS A 72 15.19 -17.62 -13.94
C LYS A 72 15.17 -17.58 -12.42
N ARG A 73 16.03 -16.76 -11.82
CA ARG A 73 16.08 -16.54 -10.37
C ARG A 73 14.80 -15.89 -9.87
N LEU A 74 14.26 -14.92 -10.60
CA LEU A 74 12.97 -14.33 -10.28
C LEU A 74 11.85 -15.37 -10.33
N ALA A 75 11.75 -16.16 -11.40
CA ALA A 75 10.75 -17.22 -11.52
C ALA A 75 10.84 -18.23 -10.37
N LEU A 76 12.05 -18.64 -9.99
CA LEU A 76 12.27 -19.56 -8.87
C LEU A 76 11.83 -18.93 -7.54
N ALA A 77 12.15 -17.66 -7.30
CA ALA A 77 11.75 -16.95 -6.09
C ALA A 77 10.22 -16.82 -6.00
N LEU A 78 9.57 -16.36 -7.08
CA LEU A 78 8.11 -16.23 -7.15
C LEU A 78 7.41 -17.57 -6.94
N LYS A 79 7.92 -18.65 -7.56
CA LYS A 79 7.36 -20.00 -7.40
C LYS A 79 7.37 -20.47 -5.94
N LYS A 80 8.41 -20.14 -5.17
CA LYS A 80 8.54 -20.55 -3.76
C LYS A 80 7.65 -19.75 -2.80
N VAL A 81 7.20 -18.57 -3.21
CA VAL A 81 6.47 -17.65 -2.34
C VAL A 81 4.96 -17.65 -2.63
N ILE A 82 4.57 -17.95 -3.87
CA ILE A 82 3.17 -17.91 -4.33
C ILE A 82 2.47 -19.28 -4.26
N LEU A 83 3.23 -20.38 -4.39
CA LEU A 83 2.73 -21.76 -4.17
C LEU A 83 2.94 -22.16 -2.71
#